data_AF-A0A1M7QEJ0-F1
#
_entry.id   AF-A0A1M7QEJ0-F1
#
_cell.length_a   1.000
_cell.length_b   1.000
_cell.length_c   1.000
_cell.angle_alpha   90.00
_cell.angle_beta   90.00
_cell.angle_gamma   90.00
#
_symmetry.space_group_name_H-M   'P 1'
#
loop_
_entity.id
_entity.type
_entity.pdbx_description
1 polymer ?
#
loop_
_entity_poly.entity_id
_entity_poly.type
_entity_poly.pdbx_seq_one_letter_code
_entity_poly.pdbx_strand_id
1 'polypeptide(L)'
;MQDTKERIVSLADQLIKTRGYNAFSYKDISDPLEIKNAAIHYHFPTKTDLGVAVIEVELQHFIASTGRLVTQPEDKQLKFLFETFSKKHKEGLVCLMGSLSPDYETLPEPLQEKITDLSAAILKWTGACLEKGREKGLFRFEGDAYDRALLVISNLLASLLLSRVMGNKVFGRITNQLLRDLGAGK
;
A
#
# COMPACT_ATOMS: atom_id res chain seq x y z
N MET A 1 -8.81 4.15 -26.18
CA MET A 1 -9.30 5.07 -25.12
C MET A 1 -9.29 4.45 -23.72
N GLN A 2 -9.21 3.12 -23.57
CA GLN A 2 -8.99 2.47 -22.27
C GLN A 2 -7.62 2.83 -21.66
N ASP A 3 -6.60 3.00 -22.51
CA ASP A 3 -5.24 3.43 -22.13
C ASP A 3 -5.19 4.79 -21.39
N THR A 4 -5.95 5.80 -21.82
CA THR A 4 -5.85 7.15 -21.21
C THR A 4 -6.35 7.18 -19.78
N LYS A 5 -7.48 6.52 -19.49
CA LYS A 5 -8.02 6.42 -18.12
C LYS A 5 -7.04 5.70 -17.21
N GLU A 6 -6.47 4.58 -17.66
CA GLU A 6 -5.50 3.80 -16.90
C GLU A 6 -4.20 4.58 -16.64
N ARG A 7 -3.70 5.32 -17.64
CA ARG A 7 -2.54 6.21 -17.50
C ARG A 7 -2.79 7.33 -16.50
N ILE A 8 -3.98 7.93 -16.50
CA ILE A 8 -4.38 8.94 -15.51
C ILE A 8 -4.36 8.35 -14.10
N VAL A 9 -4.97 7.17 -13.89
CA VAL A 9 -4.99 6.50 -12.57
C VAL A 9 -3.59 6.12 -12.12
N SER A 10 -2.76 5.57 -13.01
CA SER A 10 -1.37 5.20 -12.71
C SER A 10 -0.53 6.40 -12.28
N LEU A 11 -0.64 7.53 -12.99
CA LEU A 11 0.10 8.74 -12.62
C LEU A 11 -0.42 9.37 -11.32
N ALA A 12 -1.74 9.37 -11.11
CA ALA A 12 -2.34 9.81 -9.85
C ALA A 12 -1.87 8.95 -8.66
N ASP A 13 -1.80 7.62 -8.84
CA ASP A 13 -1.25 6.68 -7.85
C ASP A 13 0.20 7.03 -7.47
N GLN A 14 1.06 7.27 -8.47
CA GLN A 14 2.44 7.70 -8.24
C GLN A 14 2.52 9.04 -7.51
N LEU A 15 1.70 10.03 -7.90
CA LEU A 15 1.65 11.33 -7.25
C LEU A 15 1.20 11.24 -5.80
N ILE A 16 0.18 10.43 -5.51
CA ILE A 16 -0.26 10.15 -4.14
C ILE A 16 0.88 9.50 -3.36
N LYS A 17 1.46 8.40 -3.86
CA LYS A 17 2.54 7.66 -3.18
C LYS A 17 3.85 8.44 -3.03
N THR A 18 4.04 9.56 -3.73
CA THR A 18 5.22 10.42 -3.59
C THR A 18 4.95 11.65 -2.75
N ARG A 19 3.85 12.36 -3.00
CA ARG A 19 3.56 13.70 -2.45
C ARG A 19 2.36 13.77 -1.51
N GLY A 20 1.44 12.80 -1.56
CA GLY A 20 0.16 12.84 -0.85
C GLY A 20 -1.02 13.32 -1.71
N TYR A 21 -2.24 13.00 -1.29
CA TYR A 21 -3.46 13.31 -2.04
C TYR A 21 -3.68 14.82 -2.18
N ASN A 22 -3.51 15.58 -1.10
CA ASN A 22 -3.76 17.02 -1.10
C ASN A 22 -2.76 17.81 -1.96
N ALA A 23 -1.56 17.25 -2.21
CA ALA A 23 -0.44 17.95 -2.82
C ALA A 23 -0.40 17.92 -4.36
N PHE A 24 -1.27 17.16 -5.04
CA PHE A 24 -1.30 17.11 -6.51
C PHE A 24 -2.53 17.79 -7.11
N SER A 25 -2.41 18.24 -8.36
CA SER A 25 -3.47 18.85 -9.15
C SER A 25 -3.68 18.10 -10.47
N TYR A 26 -4.76 18.40 -11.20
CA TYR A 26 -4.94 17.84 -12.55
C TYR A 26 -3.84 18.28 -13.51
N LYS A 27 -3.21 19.43 -13.26
CA LYS A 27 -2.06 19.89 -14.03
C LYS A 27 -0.85 18.96 -13.89
N ASP A 28 -0.60 18.44 -12.68
CA ASP A 28 0.46 17.45 -12.43
C ASP A 28 0.24 16.14 -13.19
N ILE A 29 -0.97 15.91 -13.72
CA ILE A 29 -1.32 14.74 -14.54
C ILE A 29 -1.36 15.10 -16.03
N SER A 30 -1.96 16.25 -16.36
CA SER A 30 -2.15 16.68 -17.75
C SER A 30 -0.83 16.96 -18.44
N ASP A 31 0.10 17.62 -17.74
CA ASP A 31 1.37 18.05 -18.33
C ASP A 31 2.24 16.82 -18.70
N PRO A 32 2.49 15.83 -17.83
CA PRO A 32 3.30 14.67 -18.19
C PRO A 32 2.62 13.71 -19.19
N LEU A 33 1.29 13.71 -19.27
CA LEU A 33 0.55 12.89 -20.23
C LEU A 33 0.31 13.60 -21.57
N GLU A 34 0.68 14.88 -21.68
CA GLU A 34 0.44 15.74 -22.86
C GLU A 34 -1.04 15.77 -23.28
N ILE A 35 -1.94 15.77 -22.29
CA ILE A 35 -3.40 15.85 -22.51
C ILE A 35 -3.95 17.15 -21.93
N LYS A 36 -5.16 17.53 -22.34
CA LYS A 36 -5.87 18.67 -21.75
C LYS A 36 -6.52 18.27 -20.43
N ASN A 37 -6.61 19.19 -19.45
CA ASN A 37 -7.37 18.99 -18.21
C ASN A 37 -8.82 18.52 -18.47
N ALA A 38 -9.45 18.98 -19.55
CA ALA A 38 -10.79 18.54 -19.95
C ALA A 38 -10.88 17.02 -20.20
N ALA A 39 -9.81 16.39 -20.70
CA ALA A 39 -9.77 14.94 -20.88
C ALA A 39 -9.73 14.19 -19.54
N ILE A 40 -9.08 14.76 -18.52
CA ILE A 40 -9.10 14.21 -17.16
C ILE A 40 -10.50 14.33 -16.58
N HIS A 41 -11.14 15.51 -16.68
CA HIS A 41 -12.52 15.71 -16.21
C HIS A 41 -13.54 14.81 -16.89
N TYR A 42 -13.34 14.49 -18.18
CA TYR A 42 -14.20 13.54 -18.89
C TYR A 42 -14.18 12.15 -18.24
N HIS A 43 -13.02 11.69 -17.74
CA HIS A 43 -12.90 10.39 -17.08
C HIS A 43 -13.20 10.44 -15.57
N PHE A 44 -12.86 11.55 -14.92
CA PHE A 44 -12.95 11.76 -13.48
C PHE A 44 -13.48 13.18 -13.23
N PRO A 45 -14.80 13.34 -13.09
CA PRO A 45 -15.44 14.64 -12.91
C PRO A 45 -14.83 15.44 -11.75
N THR A 46 -14.51 14.77 -10.66
CA THR A 46 -13.85 15.33 -9.48
C THR A 46 -12.54 14.60 -9.15
N LYS A 47 -11.64 15.29 -8.43
CA LYS A 47 -10.41 14.69 -7.89
C LYS A 47 -10.73 13.56 -6.90
N THR A 48 -11.88 13.61 -6.24
CA THR A 48 -12.40 12.53 -5.39
C THR A 48 -12.62 11.26 -6.21
N ASP A 49 -13.26 11.35 -7.36
CA ASP A 49 -13.51 10.19 -8.24
C ASP A 49 -12.19 9.53 -8.68
N LEU A 50 -11.19 10.34 -9.00
CA LEU A 50 -9.85 9.84 -9.35
C LEU A 50 -9.15 9.18 -8.16
N GLY A 51 -9.22 9.79 -6.97
CA GLY A 51 -8.65 9.21 -5.75
C GLY A 51 -9.29 7.87 -5.36
N VAL A 52 -10.62 7.76 -5.47
CA VAL A 52 -11.36 6.50 -5.29
C VAL A 52 -10.87 5.45 -6.28
N ALA A 53 -10.78 5.78 -7.57
CA ALA A 53 -10.34 4.84 -8.59
C ALA A 53 -8.91 4.34 -8.35
N VAL A 54 -8.00 5.18 -7.86
CA VAL A 54 -6.65 4.77 -7.45
C VAL A 54 -6.69 3.70 -6.35
N ILE A 55 -7.47 3.94 -5.28
CA ILE A 55 -7.56 3.01 -4.15
C ILE A 55 -8.23 1.70 -4.58
N GLU A 56 -9.27 1.76 -5.42
CA GLU A 56 -9.94 0.57 -5.96
C GLU A 56 -9.00 -0.29 -6.81
N VAL A 57 -8.16 0.34 -7.65
CA VAL A 57 -7.15 -0.39 -8.43
C VAL A 57 -6.11 -1.04 -7.53
N GLU A 58 -5.60 -0.36 -6.49
CA GLU A 58 -4.67 -0.97 -5.53
C GLU A 58 -5.34 -2.12 -4.78
N LEU A 59 -6.60 -1.99 -4.37
CA LEU A 59 -7.36 -3.07 -3.70
C LEU A 59 -7.55 -4.28 -4.62
N GLN A 60 -7.92 -4.06 -5.88
CA GLN A 60 -8.05 -5.14 -6.86
C GLN A 60 -6.72 -5.84 -7.10
N HIS A 61 -5.62 -5.08 -7.24
CA HIS A 61 -4.28 -5.64 -7.36
C HIS A 61 -3.88 -6.44 -6.12
N PHE A 62 -4.20 -5.95 -4.92
CA PHE A 62 -3.95 -6.65 -3.67
C PHE A 62 -4.70 -7.98 -3.60
N ILE A 63 -6.01 -7.98 -3.87
CA ILE A 63 -6.85 -9.20 -3.88
C ILE A 63 -6.34 -10.19 -4.93
N ALA A 64 -6.04 -9.73 -6.14
CA ALA A 64 -5.55 -10.60 -7.21
C ALA A 64 -4.19 -11.22 -6.88
N SER A 65 -3.28 -10.43 -6.31
CA SER A 65 -1.93 -10.89 -5.96
C SER A 65 -1.97 -11.88 -4.79
N THR A 66 -2.73 -11.57 -3.75
CA THR A 66 -2.88 -12.45 -2.58
C THR A 66 -3.68 -13.73 -2.89
N GLY A 67 -4.67 -13.65 -3.79
CA GLY A 67 -5.41 -14.80 -4.28
C GLY A 67 -4.53 -15.84 -4.98
N ARG A 68 -3.49 -15.40 -5.70
CA ARG A 68 -2.50 -16.30 -6.33
C ARG A 68 -1.57 -16.99 -5.33
N LEU A 69 -1.50 -16.48 -4.09
CA LEU A 69 -0.63 -16.99 -3.04
C LEU A 69 -1.34 -17.95 -2.08
N VAL A 70 -2.65 -18.15 -2.21
CA VAL A 70 -3.47 -18.99 -1.31
C VAL A 70 -2.91 -20.41 -1.15
N THR A 71 -2.30 -20.97 -2.19
CA THR A 71 -1.72 -22.32 -2.18
C THR A 71 -0.25 -22.35 -1.74
N GLN A 72 0.38 -21.19 -1.55
CA GLN A 72 1.77 -21.11 -1.12
C GLN A 72 1.87 -21.24 0.40
N PRO A 73 2.96 -21.84 0.91
CA PRO A 73 3.33 -21.76 2.32
C PRO A 73 3.35 -20.32 2.86
N GLU A 74 2.93 -20.13 4.11
CA GLU A 74 2.71 -18.82 4.72
C GLU A 74 4.00 -18.00 4.83
N ASP A 75 5.16 -18.62 4.99
CA ASP A 75 6.47 -17.97 4.93
C ASP A 75 6.72 -17.31 3.57
N LYS A 76 6.30 -17.95 2.47
CA LYS A 76 6.35 -17.34 1.13
C LYS A 76 5.34 -16.22 0.96
N GLN A 77 4.14 -16.36 1.54
CA GLN A 77 3.13 -15.30 1.51
C GLN A 77 3.62 -14.05 2.26
N LEU A 78 4.16 -14.24 3.46
CA LEU A 78 4.75 -13.17 4.25
C LEU A 78 5.94 -12.55 3.52
N LYS A 79 6.81 -13.37 2.92
CA LYS A 79 7.94 -12.88 2.11
C LYS A 79 7.47 -11.99 0.96
N PHE A 80 6.41 -12.38 0.25
CA PHE A 80 5.82 -11.57 -0.82
C PHE A 80 5.36 -10.18 -0.33
N LEU A 81 4.76 -10.11 0.87
CA LEU A 81 4.39 -8.83 1.49
C LEU A 81 5.63 -7.94 1.69
N PHE A 82 6.68 -8.47 2.30
CA PHE A 82 7.93 -7.72 2.53
C PHE A 82 8.63 -7.32 1.22
N GLU A 83 8.63 -8.20 0.21
CA GLU A 83 9.16 -7.91 -1.12
C GLU A 83 8.37 -6.78 -1.81
N THR A 84 7.05 -6.74 -1.65
CA THR A 84 6.20 -5.65 -2.17
C THR A 84 6.58 -4.30 -1.57
N PHE A 85 6.81 -4.24 -0.26
CA PHE A 85 7.29 -3.02 0.41
C PHE A 85 8.74 -2.67 0.02
N SER A 86 9.60 -3.67 -0.15
CA SER A 86 10.99 -3.48 -0.61
C SER A 86 11.05 -2.89 -2.01
N LYS A 87 10.14 -3.32 -2.91
CA LYS A 87 9.99 -2.72 -4.25
C LYS A 87 9.59 -1.24 -4.15
N LYS A 88 8.56 -0.91 -3.37
CA LYS A 88 8.12 0.47 -3.13
C LYS A 88 9.28 1.35 -2.61
N HIS A 89 10.05 0.84 -1.64
CA HIS A 89 11.23 1.53 -1.13
C HIS A 89 12.27 1.84 -2.22
N LYS A 90 12.60 0.86 -3.08
CA LYS A 90 13.55 1.05 -4.20
C LYS A 90 13.07 2.10 -5.22
N GLU A 91 11.76 2.23 -5.39
CA GLU A 91 11.12 3.20 -6.27
C GLU A 91 10.91 4.58 -5.60
N GLY A 92 11.32 4.76 -4.34
CA GLY A 92 11.12 6.00 -3.59
C GLY A 92 9.66 6.26 -3.17
N LEU A 93 8.81 5.25 -3.29
CA LEU A 93 7.38 5.33 -3.01
C LEU A 93 7.06 4.95 -1.57
N VAL A 94 6.08 5.63 -0.97
CA VAL A 94 5.33 5.08 0.16
C VAL A 94 4.16 4.25 -0.38
N CYS A 95 3.44 3.53 0.49
CA CYS A 95 2.17 2.90 0.10
C CYS A 95 0.98 3.84 0.35
N LEU A 96 -0.20 3.49 -0.16
CA LEU A 96 -1.40 4.32 -0.02
C LEU A 96 -1.81 4.54 1.44
N MET A 97 -1.78 3.50 2.29
CA MET A 97 -2.04 3.67 3.73
C MET A 97 -1.08 4.70 4.33
N GLY A 98 0.23 4.52 4.15
CA GLY A 98 1.23 5.44 4.69
C GLY A 98 1.14 6.86 4.14
N SER A 99 0.66 7.02 2.91
CA SER A 99 0.49 8.33 2.28
C SER A 99 -0.80 9.07 2.66
N LEU A 100 -1.88 8.33 2.93
CA LEU A 100 -3.20 8.90 3.13
C LEU A 100 -3.58 9.02 4.61
N SER A 101 -3.03 8.16 5.48
CA SER A 101 -3.33 8.20 6.92
C SER A 101 -3.01 9.54 7.60
N PRO A 102 -1.89 10.25 7.29
CA PRO A 102 -1.63 11.55 7.93
C PRO A 102 -2.66 12.64 7.58
N ASP A 103 -3.26 12.55 6.39
CA ASP A 103 -4.21 13.53 5.86
C ASP A 103 -5.67 13.09 6.02
N TYR A 104 -5.94 11.96 6.70
CA TYR A 104 -7.24 11.27 6.69
C TYR A 104 -8.43 12.20 6.97
N GLU A 105 -8.32 13.05 7.99
CA GLU A 105 -9.37 14.00 8.42
C GLU A 105 -9.69 15.09 7.38
N THR A 106 -8.79 15.29 6.40
CA THR A 106 -8.97 16.26 5.30
C THR A 106 -9.41 15.60 4.00
N LEU A 107 -9.43 14.26 3.94
CA LEU A 107 -9.88 13.54 2.77
C LEU A 107 -11.41 13.61 2.64
N PRO A 108 -11.96 13.66 1.42
CA PRO A 108 -13.39 13.48 1.20
C PRO A 108 -13.87 12.12 1.74
N GLU A 109 -15.10 12.08 2.26
CA GLU A 109 -15.71 10.87 2.83
C GLU A 109 -15.60 9.62 1.92
N PRO A 110 -15.86 9.68 0.59
CA PRO A 110 -15.67 8.52 -0.28
C PRO A 110 -14.23 7.98 -0.32
N LEU A 111 -13.22 8.84 -0.14
CA LEU A 111 -11.83 8.38 -0.02
C LEU A 111 -11.57 7.75 1.33
N GLN A 112 -12.11 8.32 2.41
CA GLN A 112 -11.99 7.79 3.77
C GLN A 112 -12.55 6.37 3.87
N GLU A 113 -13.72 6.12 3.27
CA GLU A 113 -14.31 4.78 3.17
C GLU A 113 -13.38 3.81 2.45
N LYS A 114 -12.92 4.17 1.24
CA LYS A 114 -12.09 3.28 0.42
C LYS A 114 -10.73 2.98 1.05
N ILE A 115 -10.08 3.96 1.69
CA ILE A 115 -8.80 3.69 2.36
C ILE A 115 -9.01 2.82 3.61
N THR A 116 -10.17 2.94 4.27
CA THR A 116 -10.55 2.06 5.39
C THR A 116 -10.73 0.62 4.90
N ASP A 117 -11.45 0.41 3.80
CA ASP A 117 -11.64 -0.90 3.17
C ASP A 117 -10.31 -1.55 2.77
N LEU A 118 -9.43 -0.80 2.10
CA LEU A 118 -8.10 -1.28 1.71
C LEU A 118 -7.28 -1.68 2.96
N SER A 119 -7.30 -0.83 3.99
CA SER A 119 -6.58 -1.09 5.25
C SER A 119 -7.08 -2.35 5.94
N ALA A 120 -8.41 -2.52 6.03
CA ALA A 120 -9.04 -3.69 6.62
C ALA A 120 -8.70 -4.97 5.85
N ALA A 121 -8.72 -4.93 4.51
CA ALA A 121 -8.36 -6.06 3.66
C ALA A 121 -6.89 -6.50 3.87
N ILE A 122 -5.97 -5.54 3.92
CA ILE A 122 -4.53 -5.80 4.14
C ILE A 122 -4.31 -6.41 5.53
N LEU A 123 -4.89 -5.83 6.57
CA LEU A 123 -4.73 -6.30 7.95
C LEU A 123 -5.36 -7.68 8.15
N LYS A 124 -6.56 -7.91 7.62
CA LYS A 124 -7.23 -9.21 7.70
C LYS A 124 -6.42 -10.30 7.01
N TRP A 125 -5.92 -10.04 5.80
CA TRP A 125 -5.09 -11.01 5.09
C TRP A 125 -3.77 -11.28 5.82
N THR A 126 -3.11 -10.24 6.32
CA THR A 126 -1.84 -10.37 7.05
C THR A 126 -2.03 -11.16 8.35
N GLY A 127 -3.08 -10.85 9.13
CA GLY A 127 -3.40 -11.60 10.35
C GLY A 127 -3.69 -13.07 10.08
N ALA A 128 -4.47 -13.37 9.02
CA ALA A 128 -4.74 -14.75 8.64
C ALA A 128 -3.48 -15.51 8.17
N CYS A 129 -2.56 -14.84 7.45
CA CYS A 129 -1.27 -15.41 7.07
C CYS A 129 -0.41 -15.72 8.30
N LEU A 130 -0.33 -14.79 9.25
CA LEU A 130 0.42 -14.95 10.49
C LEU A 130 -0.14 -16.08 11.36
N GLU A 131 -1.46 -16.16 11.52
CA GLU A 131 -2.12 -17.22 12.29
C GLU A 131 -1.83 -18.60 11.71
N LYS A 132 -2.09 -18.80 10.42
CA LYS A 132 -1.86 -20.08 9.75
C LYS A 132 -0.39 -20.49 9.77
N GLY A 133 0.53 -19.54 9.62
CA GLY A 133 1.96 -19.81 9.73
C GLY A 133 2.37 -20.19 11.15
N ARG A 134 1.76 -19.58 12.18
CA ARG A 134 1.95 -19.95 13.58
C ARG A 134 1.45 -21.37 13.88
N GLU A 135 0.26 -21.74 13.40
CA GLU A 135 -0.29 -23.10 13.54
C GLU A 135 0.63 -24.17 12.91
N LYS A 136 1.34 -23.82 11.85
CA LYS A 136 2.31 -24.67 11.15
C LYS A 136 3.73 -24.60 11.73
N GLY A 137 3.95 -23.82 12.79
CA GLY A 137 5.26 -23.63 13.41
C GLY A 137 6.26 -22.82 12.56
N LEU A 138 5.80 -22.15 11.50
CA LEU A 138 6.63 -21.30 10.64
C LEU A 138 6.93 -19.95 11.29
N PHE A 139 6.01 -19.46 12.13
CA PHE A 139 6.13 -18.19 12.84
C PHE A 139 5.96 -18.38 14.34
N ARG A 140 6.57 -17.49 15.11
CA ARG A 140 6.39 -17.40 16.55
C ARG A 140 6.16 -15.95 16.96
N PHE A 141 5.05 -15.71 17.64
CA PHE A 141 4.73 -14.43 18.24
C PHE A 141 3.70 -14.62 19.36
N GLU A 142 3.67 -13.66 20.29
CA GLU A 142 2.69 -13.61 21.37
C GLU A 142 1.48 -12.76 20.99
N GLY A 143 0.33 -13.06 21.60
CA GLY A 143 -0.92 -12.32 21.42
C GLY A 143 -1.73 -12.73 20.18
N ASP A 144 -2.71 -11.89 19.86
CA ASP A 144 -3.59 -12.06 18.72
C ASP A 144 -2.87 -11.79 17.39
N ALA A 145 -3.21 -12.55 16.33
CA ALA A 145 -2.54 -12.42 15.04
C ALA A 145 -2.93 -11.13 14.30
N TYR A 146 -4.12 -10.58 14.54
CA TYR A 146 -4.52 -9.27 14.02
C TYR A 146 -3.71 -8.15 14.70
N ASP A 147 -3.52 -8.21 16.01
CA ASP A 147 -2.65 -7.26 16.72
C ASP A 147 -1.20 -7.36 16.23
N ARG A 148 -0.72 -8.58 15.96
CA ARG A 148 0.58 -8.77 15.34
C ARG A 148 0.64 -8.20 13.92
N ALA A 149 -0.43 -8.34 13.13
CA ALA A 149 -0.53 -7.75 11.80
C ALA A 149 -0.51 -6.22 11.86
N LEU A 150 -1.16 -5.59 12.85
CA LEU A 150 -1.06 -4.14 13.08
C LEU A 150 0.39 -3.71 13.31
N LEU A 151 1.14 -4.43 14.14
CA LEU A 151 2.57 -4.14 14.35
C LEU A 151 3.40 -4.32 13.09
N VAL A 152 3.19 -5.40 12.33
CA VAL A 152 3.92 -5.65 11.07
C VAL A 152 3.62 -4.57 10.06
N ILE A 153 2.35 -4.29 9.79
CA ILE A 153 1.94 -3.29 8.80
C ILE A 153 2.41 -1.91 9.24
N SER A 154 2.13 -1.45 10.47
CA SER A 154 2.56 -0.12 10.94
C SER A 154 4.07 0.10 10.81
N ASN A 155 4.89 -0.88 11.14
CA ASN A 155 6.34 -0.78 10.97
C ASN A 155 6.75 -0.81 9.50
N LEU A 156 6.09 -1.58 8.63
CA LEU A 156 6.32 -1.53 7.19
C LEU A 156 5.97 -0.15 6.60
N LEU A 157 4.83 0.44 7.00
CA LEU A 157 4.43 1.81 6.63
C LEU A 157 5.50 2.82 7.08
N ALA A 158 5.85 2.79 8.37
CA ALA A 158 6.82 3.69 8.97
C ALA A 158 8.22 3.52 8.36
N SER A 159 8.60 2.30 7.98
CA SER A 159 9.90 2.04 7.36
C SER A 159 10.08 2.77 6.02
N LEU A 160 9.01 2.91 5.23
CA LEU A 160 9.02 3.69 3.98
C LEU A 160 9.13 5.19 4.28
N LEU A 161 8.35 5.68 5.25
CA LEU A 161 8.35 7.09 5.66
C LEU A 161 9.69 7.52 6.27
N LEU A 162 10.20 6.76 7.25
CA LEU A 162 11.46 7.05 7.93
C LEU A 162 12.65 6.95 6.98
N SER A 163 12.61 6.10 5.95
CA SER A 163 13.70 6.03 4.96
C SER A 163 13.85 7.31 4.15
N ARG A 164 12.76 8.08 3.97
CA ARG A 164 12.81 9.41 3.33
C ARG A 164 13.56 10.44 4.19
N VAL A 165 13.48 10.31 5.51
CA VAL A 165 14.03 11.28 6.47
C VAL A 165 15.44 10.88 6.93
N MET A 166 15.63 9.59 7.21
CA MET A 166 16.83 9.05 7.87
C MET A 166 17.73 8.26 6.91
N GLY A 167 17.34 8.14 5.64
CA GLY A 167 18.08 7.47 4.57
C GLY A 167 17.75 5.99 4.38
N ASN A 168 18.17 5.47 3.22
CA ASN A 168 17.74 4.17 2.66
C ASN A 168 18.09 2.93 3.49
N LYS A 169 18.97 3.04 4.49
CA LYS A 169 19.32 1.91 5.37
C LYS A 169 18.21 1.61 6.39
N VAL A 170 17.37 2.59 6.71
CA VAL A 170 16.35 2.45 7.77
C VAL A 170 15.31 1.39 7.42
N PHE A 171 14.86 1.34 6.16
CA PHE A 171 13.94 0.31 5.68
C PHE A 171 14.43 -1.09 6.04
N GLY A 172 15.63 -1.45 5.58
CA GLY A 172 16.22 -2.77 5.81
C GLY A 172 16.43 -3.09 7.29
N ARG A 173 16.80 -2.09 8.12
CA ARG A 173 16.96 -2.29 9.56
C ARG A 173 15.65 -2.70 10.24
N ILE A 174 14.56 -2.01 9.92
CA ILE A 174 13.23 -2.29 10.49
C ILE A 174 12.71 -3.63 9.96
N THR A 175 12.72 -3.85 8.64
CA THR A 175 12.17 -5.09 8.07
C THR A 175 12.91 -6.34 8.51
N ASN A 176 14.24 -6.28 8.61
CA ASN A 176 15.04 -7.42 9.08
C ASN A 176 14.78 -7.71 10.56
N GLN A 177 14.54 -6.68 11.38
CA GLN A 177 14.19 -6.91 12.78
C GLN A 177 12.80 -7.55 12.90
N LEU A 178 11.80 -7.04 12.18
CA LEU A 178 10.44 -7.62 12.18
C LEU A 178 10.44 -9.10 11.79
N LEU A 179 11.18 -9.49 10.75
CA LEU A 179 11.27 -10.90 10.34
C LEU A 179 11.88 -11.77 11.44
N ARG A 180 12.93 -11.29 12.11
CA ARG A 180 13.54 -12.00 13.25
C ARG A 180 12.58 -12.13 14.42
N ASP A 181 11.83 -11.08 14.73
CA ASP A 181 10.86 -11.08 15.83
C ASP A 181 9.70 -12.05 15.59
N LEU A 182 9.34 -12.30 14.33
CA LEU A 182 8.35 -13.31 13.93
C LEU A 182 8.92 -14.74 13.91
N GLY A 183 10.22 -14.91 14.17
CA GLY A 183 10.91 -16.19 13.97
C GLY A 183 11.00 -16.63 12.50
N ALA A 184 10.68 -15.75 11.56
CA ALA A 184 10.70 -16.02 10.13
C ALA A 184 12.14 -15.92 9.60
N GLY A 185 12.65 -16.98 8.96
CA GLY A 185 14.00 -17.04 8.39
C GLY A 185 14.99 -17.96 9.10
N LYS A 186 14.49 -18.94 9.87
CA LYS A 186 15.25 -20.17 10.19
C LYS A 186 14.95 -21.26 9.18
#